data_AF-K1Y7R3-F1
#
_entry.id   AF-K1Y7R3-F1
#
_cell.length_a   1.000
_cell.length_b   1.000
_cell.length_c   1.000
_cell.angle_alpha   90.00
_cell.angle_beta   90.00
_cell.angle_gamma   90.00
#
_symmetry.space_group_name_H-M   'P 1'
#
loop_
_entity.id
_entity.type
_entity.pdbx_description
1 polymer ?
#
loop_
_entity_poly.entity_id
_entity_poly.type
_entity_poly.pdbx_seq_one_letter_code
_entity_poly.pdbx_strand_id
1 'polypeptide(L)'
;MNKNTIEITKEEYDQLNIQIKKNLLRLRLYEKWLEKRNNQKKISTYLYKNNFDCISVYGLGSIGERILEEVLSDDVKVEYIIDSRFVLQGGKYDGIPVIRIDLLERFSKKTQLVIVSIVEEFDEIKKNINMFIPDLKVMSVSEIIDKI
;
A
#
# COMPACT_ATOMS: atom_id res chain seq x y z
N MET A 1 -20.75 -31.31 30.29
CA MET A 1 -20.20 -30.49 29.18
C MET A 1 -19.36 -29.38 29.80
N ASN A 2 -18.03 -29.50 29.81
CA ASN A 2 -17.15 -28.43 30.28
C ASN A 2 -17.14 -27.34 29.21
N LYS A 3 -17.81 -26.21 29.48
CA LYS A 3 -17.55 -24.97 28.76
C LYS A 3 -16.22 -24.45 29.29
N ASN A 4 -15.13 -24.79 28.61
CA ASN A 4 -13.88 -24.04 28.75
C ASN A 4 -14.13 -22.65 28.17
N THR A 5 -14.70 -21.76 28.97
CA THR A 5 -14.74 -20.34 28.66
C THR A 5 -13.31 -19.85 28.78
N ILE A 6 -12.69 -19.52 27.65
CA ILE A 6 -11.41 -18.82 27.64
C ILE A 6 -11.70 -17.41 28.16
N GLU A 7 -11.32 -17.13 29.40
CA GLU A 7 -11.33 -15.77 29.95
C GLU A 7 -10.20 -14.99 29.29
N ILE A 8 -10.54 -14.21 28.27
CA ILE A 8 -9.62 -13.24 27.67
C ILE A 8 -9.55 -11.99 28.56
N THR A 9 -8.35 -11.45 28.72
CA THR A 9 -8.13 -10.18 29.40
C THR A 9 -8.73 -9.03 28.59
N LYS A 10 -9.01 -7.89 29.25
CA LYS A 10 -9.47 -6.67 28.56
C LYS A 10 -8.48 -6.21 27.48
N GLU A 11 -7.19 -6.31 27.76
CA GLU A 11 -6.13 -5.93 26.82
C GLU A 11 -6.13 -6.81 25.57
N GLU A 12 -6.26 -8.14 25.74
CA GLU A 12 -6.39 -9.07 24.61
C GLU A 12 -7.66 -8.80 23.80
N TYR A 13 -8.78 -8.48 24.45
CA TYR A 13 -10.02 -8.11 23.78
C TYR A 13 -9.87 -6.82 22.96
N ASP A 14 -9.20 -5.80 23.50
CA ASP A 14 -8.95 -4.54 22.81
C ASP A 14 -8.04 -4.75 21.59
N GLN A 15 -6.96 -5.54 21.73
CA GLN A 15 -6.08 -5.90 20.61
C GLN A 15 -6.81 -6.69 19.52
N LEU A 16 -7.66 -7.64 19.90
CA LEU A 16 -8.49 -8.40 18.97
C LEU A 16 -9.44 -7.48 18.19
N ASN A 17 -10.10 -6.54 18.87
CA ASN A 17 -10.99 -5.57 18.21
C ASN A 17 -10.25 -4.65 17.24
N ILE A 18 -9.02 -4.25 17.57
CA ILE A 18 -8.17 -3.49 16.65
C ILE A 18 -7.90 -4.32 15.40
N GLN A 19 -7.48 -5.59 15.55
CA GLN A 19 -7.18 -6.46 14.41
C GLN A 19 -8.43 -6.73 13.54
N ILE A 20 -9.60 -6.95 14.16
CA ILE A 20 -10.87 -7.12 13.46
C ILE A 20 -11.19 -5.87 12.63
N LYS A 21 -11.07 -4.67 13.21
CA LYS A 21 -11.31 -3.41 12.48
C LYS A 21 -10.36 -3.26 11.28
N LYS A 22 -9.06 -3.51 11.47
CA LYS A 22 -8.06 -3.49 10.38
C LYS A 22 -8.44 -4.46 9.25
N ASN A 23 -8.79 -5.70 9.60
CA ASN A 23 -9.19 -6.71 8.61
C ASN A 23 -10.48 -6.34 7.87
N LEU A 24 -11.48 -5.78 8.55
CA LEU A 24 -12.72 -5.32 7.93
C LEU A 24 -12.48 -4.16 6.95
N LEU A 25 -11.57 -3.23 7.27
CA LEU A 25 -11.17 -2.16 6.34
C LEU A 25 -10.53 -2.72 5.08
N ARG A 26 -9.61 -3.68 5.22
CA ARG A 26 -8.95 -4.34 4.08
C ARG A 26 -9.93 -5.15 3.23
N LEU A 27 -10.85 -5.86 3.86
CA LEU A 27 -11.88 -6.62 3.16
C LEU A 27 -12.76 -5.69 2.31
N ARG A 28 -13.25 -4.59 2.89
CA ARG A 28 -14.04 -3.59 2.15
C ARG A 28 -13.27 -2.96 1.00
N LEU A 29 -11.98 -2.69 1.18
CA LEU A 29 -11.12 -2.22 0.10
C LEU A 29 -11.04 -3.24 -1.03
N TYR A 30 -10.82 -4.53 -0.72
CA TYR A 30 -10.78 -5.58 -1.72
C TYR A 30 -12.11 -5.78 -2.43
N GLU A 31 -13.23 -5.76 -1.71
CA GLU A 31 -14.58 -5.84 -2.30
C GLU A 31 -14.80 -4.70 -3.28
N LYS A 32 -14.51 -3.46 -2.86
CA LYS A 32 -14.64 -2.28 -3.72
C LYS A 32 -13.71 -2.36 -4.93
N TRP A 33 -12.45 -2.72 -4.72
CA TRP A 33 -11.48 -2.84 -5.82
C TRP A 33 -11.90 -3.93 -6.81
N LEU A 34 -12.37 -5.08 -6.33
CA LEU A 34 -12.90 -6.14 -7.19
C LEU A 34 -14.11 -5.66 -8.00
N GLU A 35 -15.03 -4.92 -7.39
CA GLU A 35 -16.15 -4.28 -8.08
C GLU A 35 -15.66 -3.34 -9.20
N LYS A 36 -14.66 -2.50 -8.92
CA LYS A 36 -14.05 -1.62 -9.93
C LYS A 36 -13.44 -2.44 -11.07
N ARG A 37 -12.64 -3.47 -10.76
CA ARG A 37 -11.99 -4.32 -11.75
C ARG A 37 -12.98 -5.05 -12.65
N ASN A 38 -14.07 -5.57 -12.08
CA ASN A 38 -15.14 -6.22 -12.85
C ASN A 38 -15.82 -5.25 -13.81
N ASN A 39 -15.82 -3.95 -13.50
CA ASN A 39 -16.29 -2.88 -14.37
C ASN A 39 -15.18 -2.29 -15.27
N GLN A 40 -14.07 -3.01 -15.47
CA GLN A 40 -12.91 -2.60 -16.28
C GLN A 40 -12.26 -1.29 -15.82
N LYS A 41 -12.48 -0.88 -14.57
CA LYS A 41 -11.85 0.29 -13.96
C LYS A 41 -10.59 -0.16 -13.23
N LYS A 42 -9.44 0.29 -13.74
CA LYS A 42 -8.11 -0.05 -13.22
C LYS A 42 -7.41 1.16 -12.61
N ILE A 43 -6.55 0.91 -11.62
CA ILE A 43 -5.57 1.84 -11.06
C ILE A 43 -4.68 2.38 -12.19
N SER A 44 -4.16 1.51 -13.06
CA SER A 44 -3.31 1.91 -14.19
C SER A 44 -3.97 2.98 -15.06
N THR A 45 -5.26 2.83 -15.39
CA THR A 45 -6.03 3.80 -16.17
C THR A 45 -6.10 5.16 -15.48
N TYR A 46 -6.25 5.18 -14.15
CA TYR A 46 -6.19 6.42 -13.38
C TYR A 46 -4.81 7.06 -13.42
N LEU A 47 -3.75 6.27 -13.25
CA LEU A 47 -2.37 6.75 -13.31
C LEU A 47 -2.08 7.40 -14.66
N TYR A 48 -2.39 6.73 -15.76
CA TYR A 48 -2.22 7.25 -17.12
C TYR A 48 -2.98 8.56 -17.35
N LYS A 49 -4.27 8.63 -16.98
CA LYS A 49 -5.09 9.84 -17.14
C LYS A 49 -4.57 11.05 -16.35
N ASN A 50 -3.77 10.81 -15.32
CA ASN A 50 -3.21 11.84 -14.45
C ASN A 50 -1.70 12.06 -14.65
N ASN A 51 -1.11 11.50 -15.72
CA ASN A 51 0.31 11.60 -16.05
C ASN A 51 1.24 11.06 -14.94
N PHE A 52 0.84 9.94 -14.31
CA PHE A 52 1.66 9.19 -13.36
C PHE A 52 2.28 7.96 -14.03
N ASP A 53 3.24 8.19 -14.92
CA ASP A 53 3.92 7.13 -15.68
C ASP A 53 5.01 6.43 -14.87
N CYS A 54 5.51 7.08 -13.81
CA CYS A 54 6.57 6.56 -12.94
C CYS A 54 6.19 6.73 -11.46
N ILE A 55 5.87 5.62 -10.81
CA ILE A 55 5.37 5.58 -9.43
C ILE A 55 6.32 4.82 -8.50
N SER A 56 5.98 4.82 -7.21
CA SER A 56 6.57 3.93 -6.21
C SER A 56 5.48 3.41 -5.28
N VAL A 57 5.69 2.26 -4.67
CA VAL A 57 4.70 1.63 -3.78
C VAL A 57 5.26 1.52 -2.36
N TYR A 58 4.53 2.03 -1.37
CA TYR A 58 4.87 1.85 0.05
C TYR A 58 4.09 0.67 0.65
N GLY A 59 4.82 -0.30 1.19
CA GLY A 59 4.32 -1.52 1.79
C GLY A 59 4.17 -2.66 0.78
N LEU A 60 5.05 -3.66 0.87
CA LEU A 60 5.05 -4.90 0.10
C LEU A 60 4.31 -6.00 0.89
N GLY A 61 3.06 -5.73 1.25
CA GLY A 61 2.14 -6.73 1.79
C GLY A 61 1.16 -7.21 0.72
N SER A 62 0.12 -7.95 1.13
CA SER A 62 -0.87 -8.50 0.21
C SER A 62 -1.52 -7.46 -0.70
N ILE A 63 -1.79 -6.24 -0.19
CA ILE A 63 -2.37 -5.15 -1.00
C ILE A 63 -1.31 -4.59 -1.95
N GLY A 64 -0.09 -4.36 -1.47
CA GLY A 64 1.03 -3.88 -2.28
C GLY A 64 1.34 -4.79 -3.46
N GLU A 65 1.36 -6.10 -3.24
CA GLU A 65 1.52 -7.11 -4.30
C GLU A 65 0.43 -6.98 -5.37
N ARG A 66 -0.86 -6.83 -4.99
CA ARG A 66 -1.93 -6.64 -5.99
C ARG A 66 -1.81 -5.33 -6.76
N ILE A 67 -1.29 -4.26 -6.13
CA ILE A 67 -1.03 -3.00 -6.84
C ILE A 67 0.04 -3.26 -7.89
N LEU A 68 1.15 -3.88 -7.50
CA LEU A 68 2.26 -4.21 -8.40
C LEU A 68 1.81 -5.10 -9.55
N GLU A 69 1.07 -6.18 -9.28
CA GLU A 69 0.53 -7.05 -10.34
C GLU A 69 -0.31 -6.28 -11.36
N GLU A 70 -1.20 -5.40 -10.91
CA GLU A 70 -2.06 -4.63 -11.80
C GLU A 70 -1.27 -3.61 -12.62
N VAL A 71 -0.41 -2.82 -11.98
CA VAL A 71 0.31 -1.72 -12.66
C VAL A 71 1.42 -2.24 -13.58
N LEU A 72 2.11 -3.33 -13.20
CA LEU A 72 3.13 -3.95 -14.04
C LEU A 72 2.52 -4.66 -15.25
N SER A 73 1.32 -5.23 -15.12
CA SER A 73 0.62 -5.84 -16.27
C SER A 73 0.19 -4.84 -17.34
N ASP A 74 0.10 -3.56 -16.97
CA ASP A 74 -0.25 -2.46 -17.87
C ASP A 74 0.96 -1.53 -18.13
N ASP A 75 2.20 -2.02 -17.99
CA ASP A 75 3.47 -1.31 -18.30
C ASP A 75 3.73 0.00 -17.55
N VAL A 76 3.07 0.24 -16.41
CA VAL A 76 3.37 1.40 -15.57
C VAL A 76 4.72 1.18 -14.88
N LYS A 77 5.61 2.17 -14.96
CA LYS A 77 6.93 2.06 -14.36
C LYS A 77 6.87 2.20 -12.84
N VAL A 78 7.41 1.21 -12.13
CA VAL A 78 7.65 1.27 -10.68
C VAL A 78 9.13 1.49 -10.43
N GLU A 79 9.51 2.67 -9.94
CA GLU A 79 10.93 3.03 -9.71
C GLU A 79 11.54 2.26 -8.54
N TYR A 80 10.79 2.13 -7.45
CA TYR A 80 11.16 1.37 -6.26
C TYR A 80 9.92 1.05 -5.40
N ILE A 81 10.14 0.15 -4.45
CA ILE A 81 9.18 -0.24 -3.41
C ILE A 81 9.77 0.18 -2.06
N ILE A 82 8.96 0.76 -1.19
CA ILE A 82 9.37 1.13 0.17
C ILE A 82 8.80 0.09 1.13
N ASP A 83 9.62 -0.76 1.72
CA ASP A 83 9.17 -1.72 2.75
C ASP A 83 10.32 -2.03 3.71
N SER A 84 10.06 -1.95 5.02
CA SER A 84 11.09 -2.16 6.04
C SER A 84 11.45 -3.63 6.24
N ARG A 85 10.55 -4.58 5.93
CA ARG A 85 10.71 -6.01 6.18
C ARG A 85 11.48 -6.69 5.05
N PHE A 86 11.26 -6.27 3.81
CA PHE A 86 11.80 -6.95 2.62
C PHE A 86 13.23 -6.54 2.23
N VAL A 87 13.73 -5.40 2.72
CA VAL A 87 15.10 -4.94 2.43
C VAL A 87 16.15 -5.94 2.92
N LEU A 88 15.85 -6.71 3.97
CA LEU A 88 16.76 -7.73 4.51
C LEU A 88 16.92 -8.96 3.60
N GLN A 89 16.07 -9.12 2.57
CA GLN A 89 16.02 -10.30 1.69
C GLN A 89 16.65 -10.06 0.29
N GLY A 90 17.68 -9.23 0.19
CA GLY A 90 18.41 -9.01 -1.06
C GLY A 90 17.92 -7.81 -1.90
N GLY A 91 17.01 -6.99 -1.35
CA GLY A 91 16.76 -5.62 -1.81
C GLY A 91 16.05 -5.45 -3.16
N LYS A 92 15.42 -6.50 -3.70
CA LYS A 92 14.60 -6.41 -4.92
C LYS A 92 13.35 -7.30 -4.87
N TYR A 93 12.28 -6.88 -5.54
CA TYR A 93 11.07 -7.65 -5.81
C TYR A 93 10.75 -7.54 -7.31
N ASP A 94 10.72 -8.66 -8.02
CA ASP A 94 10.53 -8.70 -9.48
C ASP A 94 11.48 -7.74 -10.25
N GLY A 95 12.75 -7.71 -9.83
CA GLY A 95 13.76 -6.81 -10.39
C GLY A 95 13.68 -5.34 -9.92
N ILE A 96 12.59 -4.93 -9.27
CA ILE A 96 12.36 -3.58 -8.74
C ILE A 96 13.10 -3.42 -7.40
N PRO A 97 13.89 -2.36 -7.19
CA PRO A 97 14.54 -2.10 -5.91
C PRO A 97 13.54 -1.98 -4.75
N VAL A 98 13.80 -2.68 -3.64
CA VAL A 98 13.09 -2.51 -2.38
C VAL A 98 14.01 -1.75 -1.43
N ILE A 99 13.55 -0.60 -0.95
CA ILE A 99 14.34 0.33 -0.14
C ILE A 99 13.65 0.60 1.20
N ARG A 100 14.44 1.08 2.16
CA ARG A 100 13.92 1.67 3.40
C ARG A 100 13.56 3.14 3.15
N ILE A 101 12.64 3.66 3.97
CA ILE A 101 12.16 5.04 3.85
C ILE A 101 13.27 6.09 4.02
N ASP A 102 14.30 5.81 4.82
CA ASP A 102 15.47 6.68 5.03
C ASP A 102 16.41 6.78 3.82
N LEU A 103 16.16 6.00 2.76
CA LEU A 103 16.89 6.08 1.50
C LEU A 103 16.13 6.88 0.43
N LEU A 104 14.94 7.41 0.73
CA LEU A 104 14.06 8.08 -0.24
C LEU A 104 14.77 9.16 -1.06
N GLU A 105 15.52 10.06 -0.41
CA GLU A 105 16.24 11.16 -1.07
C GLU A 105 17.24 10.69 -2.14
N ARG A 106 17.73 9.44 -2.04
CA ARG A 106 18.69 8.88 -3.00
C ARG A 106 18.03 8.29 -4.25
N PHE A 107 16.77 7.87 -4.14
CA PHE A 107 16.05 7.11 -5.17
C PHE A 107 14.94 7.90 -5.87
N SER A 108 14.43 8.98 -5.27
CA SER A 108 13.17 9.62 -5.67
C SER A 108 13.19 10.48 -6.94
N LYS A 109 14.29 10.53 -7.69
CA LYS A 109 14.49 11.52 -8.77
C LYS A 109 13.42 11.50 -9.88
N LYS A 110 12.70 10.40 -10.07
CA LYS A 110 11.71 10.23 -11.15
C LYS A 110 10.31 9.87 -10.65
N THR A 111 10.14 9.63 -9.35
CA THR A 111 8.84 9.21 -8.80
C THR A 111 7.90 10.40 -8.77
N GLN A 112 6.76 10.28 -9.45
CA GLN A 112 5.71 11.33 -9.47
C GLN A 112 4.68 11.11 -8.37
N LEU A 113 4.47 9.85 -7.96
CA LEU A 113 3.48 9.44 -6.97
C LEU A 113 3.99 8.25 -6.16
N VAL A 114 3.83 8.32 -4.83
CA VAL A 114 3.92 7.15 -3.96
C VAL A 114 2.51 6.67 -3.63
N ILE A 115 2.23 5.41 -3.94
CA ILE A 115 0.98 4.73 -3.58
C ILE A 115 1.22 3.97 -2.27
N VAL A 116 0.48 4.30 -1.23
CA VAL A 116 0.57 3.63 0.08
C VAL A 116 -0.46 2.51 0.15
N SER A 117 0.01 1.27 0.32
CA SER A 117 -0.84 0.08 0.41
C SER A 117 -1.44 -0.15 1.81
N ILE A 118 -0.83 0.46 2.84
CA ILE A 118 -1.26 0.38 4.24
C ILE A 118 -2.32 1.46 4.50
N VAL A 119 -3.57 1.04 4.68
CA VAL A 119 -4.72 1.95 4.79
C VAL A 119 -4.77 2.61 6.17
N GLU A 120 -4.44 1.85 7.22
CA GLU A 120 -4.72 2.26 8.60
C GLU A 120 -3.73 3.27 9.16
N GLU A 121 -2.55 3.39 8.54
CA GLU A 121 -1.43 4.23 8.97
C GLU A 121 -1.07 5.26 7.88
N PHE A 122 -1.98 5.50 6.93
CA PHE A 122 -1.72 6.33 5.76
C PHE A 122 -1.20 7.73 6.10
N ASP A 123 -1.87 8.44 7.01
CA ASP A 123 -1.52 9.83 7.34
C ASP A 123 -0.12 9.95 7.95
N GLU A 124 0.25 8.99 8.81
CA GLU A 124 1.58 8.93 9.41
C GLU A 124 2.63 8.58 8.35
N ILE A 125 2.38 7.59 7.51
CA ILE A 125 3.28 7.20 6.41
C ILE A 125 3.49 8.38 5.45
N LYS A 126 2.42 9.08 5.07
CA LYS A 126 2.48 10.26 4.21
C LYS A 126 3.30 11.38 4.84
N LYS A 127 3.09 11.65 6.13
CA LYS A 127 3.90 12.62 6.88
C LYS A 127 5.38 12.22 6.86
N ASN A 128 5.69 10.96 7.11
CA ASN A 128 7.06 10.46 7.12
C ASN A 128 7.73 10.56 5.74
N ILE A 129 7.02 10.23 4.66
CA ILE A 129 7.53 10.41 3.29
C ILE A 129 7.81 11.89 3.02
N ASN A 130 6.87 12.77 3.36
CA ASN A 130 7.00 14.21 3.11
C ASN A 130 8.06 14.89 3.98
N MET A 131 8.50 14.26 5.08
CA MET A 131 9.68 14.73 5.83
C MET A 131 10.98 14.58 5.04
N PHE A 132 11.08 13.54 4.19
CA PHE A 132 12.24 13.35 3.30
C PHE A 132 12.07 14.07 1.97
N ILE A 133 10.84 14.12 1.43
CA ILE A 133 10.55 14.71 0.12
C ILE A 133 9.26 15.53 0.20
N PRO A 134 9.32 16.81 0.61
CA PRO A 134 8.15 17.62 0.93
C PRO A 134 7.09 17.74 -0.18
N ASP A 135 7.53 17.83 -1.43
CA ASP A 135 6.65 18.06 -2.59
C ASP A 135 6.20 16.76 -3.28
N LEU A 136 6.59 15.59 -2.76
CA LEU A 136 6.21 14.33 -3.36
C LEU A 136 4.74 14.05 -3.16
N LYS A 137 4.03 13.74 -4.24
CA LYS A 137 2.63 13.32 -4.15
C LYS A 137 2.55 11.95 -3.51
N VAL A 138 1.70 11.83 -2.49
CA VAL A 138 1.43 10.57 -1.79
C VAL A 138 -0.08 10.36 -1.72
N MET A 139 -0.55 9.20 -2.16
CA MET A 139 -1.95 8.79 -2.10
C MET A 139 -2.09 7.40 -1.50
N SER A 140 -3.17 7.16 -0.78
CA SER A 140 -3.49 5.79 -0.36
C SER A 140 -4.09 5.02 -1.54
N VAL A 141 -3.94 3.70 -1.54
CA VAL A 141 -4.66 2.85 -2.50
C VAL A 141 -6.17 3.06 -2.40
N SER A 142 -6.72 3.27 -1.20
CA SER A 142 -8.16 3.52 -1.01
C SER A 142 -8.61 4.79 -1.74
N GLU A 143 -7.84 5.88 -1.63
CA GLU A 143 -8.12 7.13 -2.34
C GLU A 143 -8.10 6.95 -3.86
N ILE A 144 -7.20 6.11 -4.39
CA ILE A 144 -7.14 5.83 -5.83
C ILE A 144 -8.35 5.00 -6.27
N ILE A 145 -8.69 3.93 -5.53
CA ILE A 145 -9.86 3.09 -5.83
C ILE A 145 -11.17 3.89 -5.76
N ASP A 146 -11.24 4.91 -4.91
CA ASP A 146 -12.40 5.81 -4.84
C ASP A 146 -12.53 6.69 -6.10
N LYS A 147 -11.43 6.94 -6.81
CA LYS A 147 -11.35 7.85 -7.97
C LYS A 147 -11.51 7.14 -9.32
N ILE A 148 -11.63 5.81 -9.36
CA ILE A 148 -11.81 5.03 -10.60
C ILE A 148 -13.26 4.65 -10.90
#